data_AF-A0A0M9GM23-F1
#
_entry.id   AF-A0A0M9GM23-F1
#
_cell.length_a   1.000
_cell.length_b   1.000
_cell.length_c   1.000
_cell.angle_alpha   90.00
_cell.angle_beta   90.00
_cell.angle_gamma   90.00
#
_symmetry.space_group_name_H-M   'P 1'
#
loop_
_entity.id
_entity.type
_entity.pdbx_description
1 polymer ?
#
loop_
_entity_poly.entity_id
_entity_poly.type
_entity_poly.pdbx_seq_one_letter_code
_entity_poly.pdbx_strand_id
1 'polypeptide(L)'
;MTDQKSLLAKHPLPIAGFLALIAGVYIGFAAKDGRISCLILETCVAVLFAVFAMVALAINPLWIVAGYIAHGAWDALHHSPFFDVEMPRWYIPMCAAYDVLAGIGLLIIWTLK
;
A
#
# COMPACT_ATOMS: atom_id res chain seq x y z
N MET A 1 21.86 20.28 2.43
CA MET A 1 20.80 19.71 1.56
C MET A 1 21.20 18.37 0.91
N THR A 2 22.43 17.90 1.10
CA THR A 2 22.96 16.62 0.57
C THR A 2 22.62 15.39 1.43
N ASP A 3 22.11 15.59 2.65
CA ASP A 3 21.95 14.53 3.65
C ASP A 3 20.58 13.82 3.60
N GLN A 4 19.49 14.56 3.34
CA GLN A 4 18.12 14.03 3.29
C GLN A 4 17.90 12.98 2.18
N LYS A 5 18.52 13.19 1.01
CA LYS A 5 18.49 12.21 -0.10
C LYS A 5 19.20 10.90 0.28
N SER A 6 20.29 10.99 1.06
CA SER A 6 21.06 9.81 1.53
C SER A 6 20.32 9.05 2.63
N LEU A 7 19.58 9.75 3.50
CA LEU A 7 18.76 9.17 4.55
C LEU A 7 17.54 8.39 4.01
N LEU A 8 16.82 8.96 3.04
CA LEU A 8 15.66 8.31 2.41
C LEU A 8 16.06 7.10 1.55
N ALA A 9 17.27 7.10 0.98
CA ALA A 9 17.81 5.95 0.25
C ALA A 9 18.34 4.83 1.17
N LYS A 10 18.69 5.14 2.42
CA LYS A 10 19.27 4.17 3.37
C LYS A 10 18.27 3.49 4.31
N HIS A 11 17.06 4.03 4.45
CA HIS A 11 16.06 3.51 5.39
C HIS A 11 14.73 3.18 4.69
N PRO A 12 14.63 2.08 3.94
CA PRO A 12 13.38 1.64 3.29
C PRO A 12 12.35 1.08 4.29
N LEU A 13 12.77 0.81 5.53
CA LEU A 13 11.93 0.19 6.56
C LEU A 13 10.65 0.98 6.88
N PRO A 14 10.67 2.31 7.12
CA PRO A 14 9.44 3.06 7.37
C PRO A 14 8.49 3.06 6.17
N ILE A 15 9.02 3.05 4.96
CA ILE A 15 8.24 3.06 3.71
C ILE A 15 7.56 1.72 3.50
N ALA A 16 8.28 0.62 3.70
CA ALA A 16 7.72 -0.74 3.69
C ALA A 16 6.68 -0.93 4.80
N GLY A 17 6.97 -0.44 6.01
CA GLY A 17 6.02 -0.47 7.12
C GLY A 17 4.76 0.33 6.82
N PHE A 18 4.89 1.49 6.18
CA PHE A 18 3.74 2.30 5.78
C PHE A 18 2.87 1.57 4.75
N LEU A 19 3.46 0.92 3.74
CA LEU A 19 2.72 0.05 2.80
C LEU A 19 1.91 -1.04 3.52
N ALA A 20 2.51 -1.71 4.50
CA ALA A 20 1.80 -2.72 5.28
C ALA A 20 0.66 -2.13 6.13
N LEU A 21 0.86 -0.95 6.71
CA LEU A 21 -0.16 -0.27 7.53
C LEU A 21 -1.34 0.21 6.69
N ILE A 22 -1.11 0.83 5.53
CA ILE A 22 -2.21 1.29 4.66
C ILE A 22 -3.05 0.12 4.14
N ALA A 23 -2.42 -1.01 3.81
CA ALA A 23 -3.12 -2.24 3.44
C ALA A 23 -4.00 -2.79 4.56
N GLY A 24 -3.56 -2.63 5.81
CA GLY A 24 -4.32 -3.05 6.98
C GLY A 24 -5.57 -2.20 7.25
N VAL A 25 -5.71 -0.99 6.69
CA VAL A 25 -6.84 -0.09 7.00
C VAL A 25 -8.18 -0.70 6.57
N TYR A 26 -8.20 -1.50 5.50
CA TYR A 26 -9.41 -2.16 5.00
C TYR A 26 -10.00 -3.20 5.95
N ILE A 27 -9.18 -3.77 6.84
CA ILE A 27 -9.67 -4.64 7.92
C ILE A 27 -10.68 -3.88 8.80
N GLY A 28 -10.43 -2.59 9.06
CA GLY A 28 -11.34 -1.75 9.84
C GLY A 28 -12.67 -1.50 9.13
N PHE A 29 -12.64 -1.25 7.81
CA PHE A 29 -13.85 -1.11 7.02
C PHE A 29 -14.63 -2.43 6.93
N ALA A 30 -13.94 -3.56 6.72
CA ALA A 30 -14.55 -4.88 6.73
C ALA A 30 -15.14 -5.27 8.09
N ALA A 31 -14.49 -4.86 9.19
CA ALA A 31 -15.02 -5.06 10.54
C ALA A 31 -16.29 -4.24 10.79
N LYS A 32 -16.34 -2.99 10.30
CA LYS A 32 -17.54 -2.15 10.35
C LYS A 32 -18.68 -2.75 9.51
N ASP A 33 -18.35 -3.28 8.34
CA ASP A 33 -19.30 -3.89 7.41
C ASP A 33 -19.96 -5.16 7.96
N GLY A 34 -19.23 -5.94 8.78
CA GLY A 34 -19.77 -7.06 9.55
C GLY A 34 -19.85 -8.38 8.78
N ARG A 35 -19.61 -8.40 7.46
CA ARG A 35 -19.51 -9.65 6.69
C ARG A 35 -18.17 -10.35 6.94
N ILE A 36 -18.21 -11.56 7.49
CA ILE A 36 -17.01 -12.39 7.75
C ILE A 36 -16.20 -12.65 6.47
N SER A 37 -16.86 -12.83 5.32
CA SER A 37 -16.18 -13.00 4.03
C SER A 37 -15.30 -11.79 3.68
N CYS A 38 -15.79 -10.56 3.90
CA CYS A 38 -15.02 -9.35 3.67
C CYS A 38 -13.86 -9.25 4.66
N LEU A 39 -14.09 -9.55 5.94
CA LEU A 39 -13.05 -9.51 6.96
C LEU A 39 -11.89 -10.47 6.65
N ILE A 40 -12.21 -11.70 6.23
CA ILE A 40 -11.22 -12.70 5.81
C ILE A 40 -10.44 -12.19 4.60
N LEU A 41 -11.13 -11.69 3.57
CA LEU A 41 -10.50 -11.17 2.36
C LEU A 41 -9.51 -10.05 2.67
N GLU A 42 -9.94 -9.00 3.38
CA GLU A 42 -9.07 -7.86 3.68
C GLU A 42 -7.92 -8.24 4.61
N THR A 43 -8.13 -9.20 5.53
CA THR A 43 -7.06 -9.73 6.37
C THR A 43 -6.02 -10.49 5.53
N CYS A 44 -6.46 -11.33 4.59
CA CYS A 44 -5.57 -12.05 3.68
C CYS A 44 -4.76 -11.08 2.81
N VAL A 45 -5.39 -10.04 2.28
CA VAL A 45 -4.72 -9.02 1.47
C VAL A 45 -3.74 -8.20 2.30
N ALA A 46 -4.11 -7.79 3.52
CA ALA A 46 -3.20 -7.09 4.43
C ALA A 46 -1.96 -7.94 4.77
N VAL A 47 -2.14 -9.23 5.06
CA VAL A 47 -1.03 -10.17 5.28
C VAL A 47 -0.17 -10.32 4.03
N LEU A 48 -0.78 -10.41 2.85
CA LEU A 48 -0.05 -10.49 1.58
C LEU A 48 0.85 -9.27 1.37
N PHE A 49 0.33 -8.06 1.58
CA PHE A 49 1.13 -6.83 1.46
C PHE A 49 2.22 -6.72 2.53
N ALA A 50 1.94 -7.13 3.78
CA ALA A 50 2.94 -7.15 4.82
C ALA A 50 4.10 -8.12 4.49
N VAL A 51 3.77 -9.33 4.03
CA VAL A 51 4.77 -10.31 3.57
C VAL A 51 5.53 -9.79 2.36
N PHE A 52 4.84 -9.21 1.38
CA PHE A 52 5.48 -8.60 0.22
C PHE A 52 6.46 -7.50 0.61
N ALA A 53 6.08 -6.61 1.53
CA ALA A 53 6.93 -5.53 2.02
C ALA A 53 8.18 -6.07 2.72
N MET A 54 8.05 -7.13 3.55
CA MET A 54 9.19 -7.79 4.18
C MET A 54 10.12 -8.45 3.16
N VAL A 55 9.57 -9.14 2.17
CA VAL A 55 10.36 -9.79 1.11
C VAL A 55 11.07 -8.73 0.25
N ALA A 56 10.39 -7.65 -0.11
CA ALA A 56 10.96 -6.53 -0.85
C ALA A 56 12.15 -5.93 -0.12
N LEU A 57 12.04 -5.69 1.20
CA LEU A 57 13.16 -5.24 2.03
C LEU A 57 14.35 -6.21 2.01
N ALA A 58 14.09 -7.51 2.04
CA ALA A 58 15.13 -8.53 2.08
C ALA A 58 15.87 -8.71 0.75
N ILE A 59 15.17 -8.57 -0.38
CA ILE A 59 15.76 -8.85 -1.71
C ILE A 59 16.26 -7.59 -2.42
N ASN A 60 15.40 -6.57 -2.51
CA ASN A 60 15.67 -5.32 -3.21
C ASN A 60 14.54 -4.33 -2.88
N PRO A 61 14.80 -3.27 -2.10
CA PRO A 61 13.79 -2.30 -1.70
C PRO A 61 13.04 -1.63 -2.86
N LEU A 62 13.59 -1.62 -4.08
CA LEU A 62 12.89 -1.08 -5.25
C LEU A 62 11.55 -1.78 -5.52
N TRP A 63 11.37 -3.03 -5.08
CA TRP A 63 10.08 -3.73 -5.17
C TRP A 63 8.97 -3.06 -4.35
N ILE A 64 9.30 -2.26 -3.35
CA ILE A 64 8.31 -1.50 -2.57
C ILE A 64 7.52 -0.55 -3.49
N VAL A 65 8.14 0.00 -4.54
CA VAL A 65 7.46 0.78 -5.58
C VAL A 65 6.30 -0.02 -6.18
N ALA A 66 6.58 -1.26 -6.62
CA ALA A 66 5.56 -2.12 -7.18
C ALA A 66 4.46 -2.46 -6.16
N GLY A 67 4.83 -2.59 -4.88
CA GLY A 67 3.88 -2.76 -3.78
C GLY A 67 2.87 -1.62 -3.67
N TYR A 68 3.34 -0.37 -3.70
CA TYR A 68 2.44 0.79 -3.70
C TYR A 68 1.53 0.81 -4.93
N ILE A 69 2.06 0.59 -6.14
CA ILE A 69 1.22 0.57 -7.34
C ILE A 69 0.17 -0.55 -7.27
N ALA A 70 0.55 -1.73 -6.79
CA ALA A 70 -0.36 -2.85 -6.61
C ALA A 70 -1.44 -2.56 -5.55
N HIS A 71 -1.09 -1.85 -4.47
CA HIS A 71 -2.05 -1.43 -3.46
C HIS A 71 -3.04 -0.40 -4.02
N GLY A 72 -2.56 0.62 -4.75
CA GLY A 72 -3.46 1.58 -5.40
C GLY A 72 -4.39 0.92 -6.43
N ALA A 73 -3.96 -0.19 -7.06
CA ALA A 73 -4.83 -1.00 -7.90
C ALA A 73 -5.87 -1.78 -7.07
N TRP A 74 -5.50 -2.32 -5.90
CA TRP A 74 -6.43 -2.92 -4.94
C TRP A 74 -7.48 -1.92 -4.48
N ASP A 75 -7.09 -0.69 -4.16
CA ASP A 75 -8.00 0.40 -3.82
C ASP A 75 -9.00 0.65 -4.95
N ALA A 76 -8.54 0.77 -6.19
CA ALA A 76 -9.40 0.96 -7.35
C ALA A 76 -10.38 -0.19 -7.57
N LEU A 77 -10.03 -1.43 -7.20
CA LEU A 77 -10.93 -2.57 -7.29
C LEU A 77 -12.12 -2.48 -6.34
N HIS A 78 -12.07 -1.71 -5.25
CA HIS A 78 -13.23 -1.45 -4.39
C HIS A 78 -14.31 -0.59 -5.07
N HIS A 79 -14.03 0.05 -6.20
CA HIS A 79 -15.07 0.65 -7.05
C HIS A 79 -15.82 -0.37 -7.91
N SER A 80 -15.33 -1.61 -7.96
CA SER A 80 -15.95 -2.70 -8.69
C SER A 80 -17.17 -3.25 -7.94
N PRO A 81 -18.22 -3.70 -8.65
CA PRO A 81 -19.34 -4.40 -8.01
C PRO A 81 -18.95 -5.72 -7.33
N PHE A 82 -17.72 -6.22 -7.55
CA PHE A 82 -17.23 -7.45 -6.93
C PHE A 82 -16.66 -7.26 -5.51
N PHE A 83 -16.28 -6.03 -5.13
CA PHE A 83 -15.62 -5.72 -3.86
C PHE A 83 -16.34 -4.56 -3.15
N ASP A 84 -17.57 -4.85 -2.71
CA ASP A 84 -18.51 -3.86 -2.19
C ASP A 84 -18.36 -3.67 -0.67
N VAL A 85 -17.19 -3.25 -0.17
CA VAL A 85 -17.01 -2.94 1.25
C VAL A 85 -17.44 -1.50 1.53
N GLU A 86 -18.27 -1.27 2.55
CA GLU A 86 -18.80 0.06 2.84
C GLU A 86 -17.71 1.04 3.35
N MET A 87 -17.38 2.04 2.54
CA MET A 87 -16.45 3.12 2.88
C MET A 87 -16.82 4.45 2.20
N PRO A 88 -16.32 5.61 2.68
CA PRO A 88 -16.60 6.89 2.04
C PRO A 88 -16.13 6.90 0.57
N ARG A 89 -16.98 7.32 -0.35
CA ARG A 89 -16.68 7.29 -1.80
C ARG A 89 -15.44 8.09 -2.22
N TRP A 90 -15.08 9.12 -1.47
CA TRP A 90 -13.89 9.93 -1.71
C TRP A 90 -12.60 9.27 -1.21
N TYR A 91 -12.71 8.32 -0.28
CA TYR A 91 -11.58 7.66 0.35
C TYR A 91 -10.80 6.83 -0.68
N ILE A 92 -11.50 5.99 -1.44
CA ILE A 92 -10.93 5.11 -2.47
C ILE A 92 -10.06 5.88 -3.49
N PRO A 93 -10.57 6.90 -4.20
CA PRO A 93 -9.76 7.60 -5.20
C PRO A 93 -8.61 8.39 -4.58
N MET A 94 -8.73 8.84 -3.33
CA MET A 94 -7.65 9.51 -2.62
C MET A 94 -6.51 8.54 -2.29
N CYS A 95 -6.82 7.35 -1.77
CA CYS A 95 -5.83 6.32 -1.45
C CYS A 95 -5.12 5.81 -2.72
N ALA A 96 -5.90 5.47 -3.76
CA ALA A 96 -5.33 5.05 -5.04
C ALA A 96 -4.40 6.12 -5.64
N ALA A 97 -4.79 7.40 -5.59
CA ALA A 97 -3.94 8.50 -6.05
C ALA A 97 -2.67 8.64 -5.19
N TYR A 98 -2.79 8.58 -3.87
CA TYR A 98 -1.65 8.64 -2.95
C TYR A 98 -0.64 7.53 -3.26
N ASP A 99 -1.10 6.29 -3.42
CA ASP A 99 -0.22 5.15 -3.64
C ASP A 99 0.51 5.20 -4.96
N VAL A 100 -0.20 5.59 -6.03
CA VAL A 100 0.42 5.74 -7.35
C VAL A 100 1.46 6.86 -7.32
N LEU A 101 1.13 8.00 -6.71
CA LEU A 101 2.07 9.12 -6.58
C LEU A 101 3.26 8.79 -5.69
N ALA A 102 3.05 8.08 -4.57
CA ALA A 102 4.10 7.62 -3.68
C ALA A 102 5.02 6.62 -4.39
N GLY A 103 4.46 5.62 -5.07
CA GLY A 103 5.22 4.64 -5.85
C GLY A 103 6.07 5.29 -6.94
N ILE A 104 5.48 6.17 -7.76
CA ILE A 104 6.20 6.91 -8.80
C ILE A 104 7.27 7.82 -8.19
N GLY A 105 6.94 8.55 -7.12
CA GLY A 105 7.88 9.42 -6.42
C GLY A 105 9.09 8.64 -5.89
N LEU A 106 8.86 7.49 -5.26
CA LEU A 106 9.90 6.59 -4.79
C LEU A 106 10.76 6.06 -5.93
N LEU A 107 10.16 5.65 -7.05
CA LEU A 107 10.88 5.21 -8.24
C LEU A 107 11.84 6.29 -8.72
N ILE A 108 11.35 7.53 -8.85
CA ILE A 108 12.16 8.68 -9.27
C ILE A 108 13.30 8.92 -8.27
N ILE A 109 13.00 8.98 -6.97
CA ILE A 109 13.99 9.28 -5.92
C ILE A 109 15.10 8.21 -5.85
N TRP A 110 14.75 6.93 -6.03
CA TRP A 110 15.70 5.82 -5.90
C TRP A 110 16.46 5.48 -7.18
N THR A 111 15.96 5.88 -8.35
CA THR A 111 16.60 5.59 -9.64
C THR A 111 17.34 6.79 -10.24
N LEU A 112 16.90 8.03 -9.95
CA LEU A 112 17.63 9.22 -10.35
C LEU A 112 18.75 9.51 -9.34
N LYS A 113 19.99 9.35 -9.81
CA LYS A 113 21.20 9.72 -9.04
C LYS A 113 21.33 11.24 -8.86
#